data_AF-A0A1X7ISR9-F1
#
_entry.id   AF-A0A1X7ISR9-F1
#
_cell.length_a   1.000
_cell.length_b   1.000
_cell.length_c   1.000
_cell.angle_alpha   90.00
_cell.angle_beta   90.00
_cell.angle_gamma   90.00
#
_symmetry.space_group_name_H-M   'P 1'
#
loop_
_entity.id
_entity.type
_entity.pdbx_description
1 polymer ?
#
loop_
_entity_poly.entity_id
_entity_poly.type
_entity_poly.pdbx_seq_one_letter_code
_entity_poly.pdbx_strand_id
1 'polypeptide(L)'
;MTPALTPEQLLLIADEFCATHRVQIRDFGALVAAAAVPGARIAGIPVHEGVAASGRALAEAVTRLEPMSDHNREFGEACGRLYQILHS
;
A
#
# COMPACT_ATOMS: atom_id res chain seq x y z
N MET A 1 1.04 -10.60 15.17
CA MET A 1 -0.06 -10.51 14.16
C MET A 1 0.31 -9.41 13.19
N THR A 2 0.28 -9.66 11.88
CA THR A 2 0.56 -8.61 10.87
C THR A 2 -0.68 -7.74 10.70
N PRO A 3 -0.65 -6.43 10.99
CA PRO A 3 -1.85 -5.59 10.98
C PRO A 3 -2.32 -5.32 9.55
N ALA A 4 -3.64 -5.24 9.34
CA ALA A 4 -4.19 -4.87 8.03
C ALA A 4 -4.04 -3.35 7.80
N LEU A 5 -3.90 -2.96 6.54
CA LEU A 5 -4.01 -1.56 6.11
C LEU A 5 -5.42 -1.36 5.54
N THR A 6 -6.20 -0.41 6.05
CA THR A 6 -7.52 -0.15 5.47
C THR A 6 -7.40 0.69 4.19
N PRO A 7 -8.35 0.58 3.25
CA PRO A 7 -8.37 1.45 2.08
C PRO A 7 -8.38 2.94 2.42
N GLU A 8 -9.06 3.35 3.49
CA GLU A 8 -9.11 4.74 3.96
C GLU A 8 -7.74 5.21 4.47
N GLN A 9 -6.99 4.36 5.16
CA GLN A 9 -5.62 4.68 5.56
C GLN A 9 -4.72 4.87 4.33
N LEU A 10 -4.85 4.01 3.33
CA LEU A 10 -4.06 4.16 2.11
C LEU A 10 -4.50 5.39 1.29
N LEU A 11 -5.77 5.76 1.30
CA LEU A 11 -6.28 6.98 0.69
C LEU A 11 -5.68 8.23 1.35
N LEU A 12 -5.60 8.27 2.68
CA LEU A 12 -4.95 9.38 3.39
C LEU A 12 -3.48 9.52 3.00
N ILE A 13 -2.77 8.40 2.84
CA ILE A 13 -1.38 8.41 2.36
C ILE A 13 -1.31 8.91 0.91
N ALA A 14 -2.26 8.51 0.06
CA ALA A 14 -2.34 8.96 -1.33
C ALA A 14 -2.62 10.46 -1.43
N ASP A 15 -3.54 11.01 -0.63
CA ASP A 15 -3.86 12.44 -0.62
C ASP A 15 -2.63 13.29 -0.29
N GLU A 16 -1.87 12.90 0.75
CA GLU A 16 -0.63 13.58 1.13
C GLU A 16 0.45 13.47 0.05
N PHE A 17 0.58 12.30 -0.57
CA PHE A 17 1.50 12.09 -1.68
C PHE A 17 1.14 12.95 -2.90
N CYS A 18 -0.16 13.02 -3.24
CA CYS A 18 -0.68 13.87 -4.30
C CYS A 18 -0.38 15.36 -4.04
N ALA A 19 -0.60 15.83 -2.81
CA ALA A 19 -0.30 17.20 -2.41
C ALA A 19 1.19 17.55 -2.57
N THR A 20 2.08 16.61 -2.27
CA THR A 20 3.54 16.80 -2.33
C THR A 20 4.10 16.70 -3.75
N HIS A 21 3.63 15.73 -4.54
CA HIS A 21 4.23 15.36 -5.83
C HIS A 21 3.47 15.90 -7.05
N ARG A 22 2.36 16.62 -6.87
CA ARG A 22 1.49 17.14 -7.94
C ARG A 22 0.97 16.06 -8.89
N VAL A 23 0.75 14.85 -8.38
CA VAL A 23 0.10 13.74 -9.07
C VAL A 23 -1.37 13.63 -8.62
N GLN A 24 -2.17 12.82 -9.30
CA GLN A 24 -3.58 12.59 -8.95
C GLN A 24 -3.83 11.09 -8.78
N ILE A 25 -4.79 10.73 -7.94
CA ILE A 25 -5.35 9.38 -7.89
C ILE A 25 -6.16 9.17 -9.17
N ARG A 26 -5.82 8.14 -9.95
CA ARG A 26 -6.55 7.79 -11.19
C ARG A 26 -7.41 6.53 -11.04
N ASP A 27 -7.10 5.68 -10.06
CA ASP A 27 -7.81 4.43 -9.82
C ASP A 27 -7.96 4.13 -8.32
N PHE A 28 -9.16 4.39 -7.80
CA PHE A 28 -9.51 4.07 -6.42
C PHE A 28 -9.68 2.57 -6.17
N GLY A 29 -10.05 1.79 -7.20
CA GLY A 29 -10.13 0.33 -7.09
C GLY A 29 -8.74 -0.29 -6.91
N ALA A 30 -7.74 0.24 -7.61
CA ALA A 30 -6.33 -0.12 -7.43
C ALA A 30 -5.83 0.19 -6.01
N LEU A 31 -6.24 1.32 -5.41
CA LEU A 31 -5.93 1.61 -3.99
C LEU A 31 -6.55 0.58 -3.05
N VAL A 32 -7.85 0.31 -3.21
CA VAL A 32 -8.56 -0.70 -2.38
C VAL A 32 -7.88 -2.07 -2.50
N ALA A 33 -7.52 -2.48 -3.72
CA ALA A 33 -6.84 -3.75 -3.96
C ALA A 33 -5.44 -3.78 -3.33
N ALA A 34 -4.65 -2.71 -3.46
CA ALA A 34 -3.32 -2.61 -2.85
C ALA A 34 -3.38 -2.68 -1.32
N ALA A 35 -4.35 -2.00 -0.69
CA ALA A 35 -4.51 -2.00 0.77
C ALA A 35 -4.78 -3.39 1.35
N ALA A 36 -5.43 -4.28 0.59
CA ALA A 36 -5.73 -5.65 1.02
C ALA A 36 -4.49 -6.57 1.09
N VAL A 37 -3.41 -6.25 0.37
CA VAL A 37 -2.22 -7.09 0.22
C VAL A 37 -1.46 -7.33 1.53
N PRO A 38 -1.00 -6.31 2.29
CA PRO A 38 -0.14 -6.53 3.45
C PRO A 38 -0.77 -7.38 4.56
N GLY A 39 -2.10 -7.37 4.67
CA GLY A 39 -2.86 -8.15 5.66
C GLY A 39 -3.44 -9.47 5.14
N ALA A 40 -3.13 -9.87 3.90
CA ALA A 40 -3.77 -10.99 3.23
C ALA A 40 -3.59 -12.33 3.96
N ARG A 41 -4.67 -13.13 3.99
CA ARG A 41 -4.70 -14.48 4.57
C ARG A 41 -5.49 -15.44 3.69
N ILE A 42 -5.05 -16.69 3.63
CA ILE A 42 -5.78 -17.77 2.95
C ILE A 42 -6.02 -18.88 3.97
N ALA A 43 -7.28 -19.24 4.20
CA ALA A 43 -7.67 -20.20 5.25
C ALA A 43 -7.07 -19.85 6.64
N GLY A 44 -6.98 -18.56 6.95
CA GLY A 44 -6.38 -18.08 8.20
C GLY A 44 -4.85 -18.13 8.24
N ILE A 45 -4.17 -18.55 7.17
CA ILE A 45 -2.70 -18.58 7.06
C ILE A 45 -2.23 -17.24 6.47
N PRO A 46 -1.26 -16.53 7.10
CA PRO A 46 -0.69 -15.31 6.53
C PRO A 46 -0.05 -15.58 5.16
N VAL A 47 -0.35 -14.73 4.16
CA VAL A 47 0.29 -14.82 2.84
C VAL A 47 1.74 -14.31 2.89
N HIS A 48 2.02 -13.35 3.77
CA HIS A 48 3.35 -12.75 3.93
C HIS A 48 3.93 -13.04 5.32
N GLU A 49 5.23 -13.34 5.35
CA GLU A 49 5.96 -13.61 6.58
C GLU A 49 6.41 -12.31 7.24
N GLY A 50 5.56 -11.77 8.11
CA GLY A 50 5.86 -10.61 8.94
C GLY A 50 5.79 -9.26 8.22
N VAL A 51 5.99 -8.19 8.99
CA VAL A 51 5.74 -6.80 8.61
C VAL A 51 6.63 -6.35 7.44
N ALA A 52 7.90 -6.78 7.42
CA ALA A 52 8.83 -6.46 6.33
C ALA A 52 8.38 -7.05 4.99
N ALA A 53 7.94 -8.31 4.97
CA ALA A 53 7.43 -8.95 3.76
C ALA A 53 6.12 -8.31 3.29
N SER A 54 5.20 -8.03 4.22
CA SER A 54 3.94 -7.34 3.94
C SER A 54 4.15 -5.94 3.35
N GLY A 55 5.09 -5.16 3.89
CA GLY A 55 5.41 -3.82 3.36
C GLY A 55 6.02 -3.87 1.95
N ARG A 56 6.89 -4.86 1.67
CA ARG A 56 7.42 -5.06 0.30
C ARG A 56 6.30 -5.45 -0.69
N ALA A 57 5.41 -6.34 -0.27
CA ALA A 57 4.28 -6.77 -1.09
C ALA A 57 3.30 -5.61 -1.38
N LEU A 58 3.05 -4.75 -0.40
CA LEU A 58 2.28 -3.52 -0.60
C LEU A 58 2.93 -2.61 -1.66
N ALA A 59 4.24 -2.38 -1.56
CA ALA A 59 4.97 -1.55 -2.51
C ALA A 59 4.90 -2.11 -3.95
N GLU A 60 5.06 -3.43 -4.10
CA GLU A 60 4.95 -4.09 -5.40
C GLU A 60 3.52 -4.00 -5.96
N ALA A 61 2.50 -4.23 -5.12
CA ALA A 61 1.11 -4.14 -5.53
C ALA A 61 0.75 -2.74 -6.04
N VAL A 62 1.13 -1.69 -5.31
CA VAL A 62 0.94 -0.30 -5.74
C VAL A 62 1.66 -0.03 -7.06
N THR A 63 2.91 -0.47 -7.20
CA THR A 63 3.69 -0.27 -8.42
C THR A 63 3.03 -0.94 -9.63
N ARG A 64 2.43 -2.12 -9.46
CA ARG A 64 1.81 -2.90 -10.55
C ARG A 64 0.39 -2.50 -10.89
N LEU A 65 -0.39 -2.10 -9.89
CA LEU A 65 -1.77 -1.64 -10.07
C LEU A 65 -1.82 -0.18 -10.52
N GLU A 66 -0.74 0.57 -10.29
CA GLU A 66 -0.53 1.94 -10.74
C GLU A 66 -1.71 2.89 -10.40
N PRO A 67 -2.10 3.03 -9.12
CA PRO A 67 -3.27 3.83 -8.73
C PRO A 67 -3.13 5.34 -8.99
N MET A 68 -1.91 5.84 -9.14
CA MET A 68 -1.59 7.26 -9.37
C MET A 68 -1.43 7.56 -10.87
N SER A 69 -1.63 8.82 -11.25
CA SER A 69 -1.39 9.32 -12.60
C SER A 69 0.07 9.22 -13.04
N ASP A 70 1.00 9.25 -12.08
CA ASP A 70 2.45 9.11 -12.26
C ASP A 70 3.09 8.74 -10.90
N HIS A 71 4.40 8.50 -10.85
CA HIS A 71 5.18 8.24 -9.62
C HIS A 71 4.69 7.03 -8.80
N ASN A 72 4.12 6.01 -9.46
CA ASN A 72 3.57 4.83 -8.80
C ASN A 72 4.63 4.01 -8.04
N ARG A 73 5.85 3.99 -8.54
CA ARG A 73 6.97 3.30 -7.87
C ARG A 73 7.34 4.01 -6.57
N GLU A 74 7.53 5.33 -6.62
CA GLU A 74 7.86 6.17 -5.48
C GLU A 74 6.75 6.12 -4.43
N PHE A 75 5.49 6.18 -4.87
CA PHE A 75 4.32 6.02 -4.01
C PHE A 75 4.30 4.63 -3.35
N GLY A 76 4.54 3.56 -4.11
CA GLY A 76 4.61 2.20 -3.58
C GLY A 76 5.71 2.04 -2.55
N GLU A 77 6.91 2.55 -2.82
CA GLU A 77 8.03 2.54 -1.88
C GLU A 77 7.70 3.32 -0.58
N ALA A 78 7.04 4.47 -0.69
CA ALA A 78 6.57 5.24 0.46
C ALA A 78 5.55 4.44 1.30
N CYS A 79 4.55 3.84 0.65
CA CYS A 79 3.55 3.00 1.32
C CYS A 79 4.19 1.82 2.06
N GLY A 80 5.10 1.10 1.40
CA GLY A 80 5.80 -0.03 2.00
C GLY A 80 6.65 0.35 3.22
N ARG A 81 7.35 1.48 3.16
CA ARG A 81 8.12 2.02 4.30
C ARG A 81 7.22 2.46 5.45
N LEU A 82 6.15 3.21 5.16
CA LEU A 82 5.19 3.65 6.18
C LEU A 82 4.54 2.46 6.88
N TYR A 83 4.14 1.44 6.12
CA TYR A 83 3.61 0.21 6.69
C TYR A 83 4.59 -0.47 7.65
N GLN A 84 5.88 -0.48 7.32
CA GLN A 84 6.90 -1.05 8.20
C GLN A 84 7.09 -0.23 9.48
N ILE A 85 7.09 1.10 9.39
CA ILE A 85 7.26 2.01 10.53
C ILE A 85 6.07 1.91 11.49
N LEU A 86 4.85 1.86 10.97
CA LEU A 86 3.63 1.83 11.79
C LEU A 86 3.45 0.51 12.55
N HIS A 87 4.15 -0.54 12.15
CA HIS A 87 3.96 -1.89 12.67
C HIS A 87 5.27 -2.56 13.12
N SER A 88 6.34 -1.79 13.30
CA SER A 88 7.61 -2.23 13.87
C SER A 88 7.55 -2.39 15.39
#